data_AF-A0AA42YRI6-F1
#
_entry.id   AF-A0AA42YRI6-F1
#
_cell.length_a   1.000
_cell.length_b   1.000
_cell.length_c   1.000
_cell.angle_alpha   90.00
_cell.angle_beta   90.00
_cell.angle_gamma   90.00
#
_symmetry.space_group_name_H-M   'P 1'
#
loop_
_entity.id
_entity.type
_entity.pdbx_description
1 polymer ?
#
loop_
_entity_poly.entity_id
_entity_poly.type
_entity_poly.pdbx_seq_one_letter_code
_entity_poly.pdbx_strand_id
1 'polypeptide(L)'
;MPIQIKYIDGGIGVEFVGSGVVTGADIIATNKEIYRNENFYRQRYQIVDRTNCSKYQVSHEEIIKIAEQDKVAAKTNPNIIIALISTSPLQYGLSRMYQAYVGDDAFLSEIFRDRKSAEKWIEEQLKKQLPDIIRNKTTGKIVTSLPKNNYR
;
A
#
# COMPACT_ATOMS: atom_id res chain seq x y z
N MET A 1 14.69 -8.53 -12.22
CA MET A 1 13.91 -7.38 -11.69
C MET A 1 14.38 -7.14 -10.27
N PRO A 2 14.77 -5.91 -9.89
CA PRO A 2 15.32 -5.59 -8.56
C PRO A 2 14.28 -5.57 -7.44
N ILE A 3 13.00 -5.72 -7.80
CA ILE A 3 11.87 -5.78 -6.88
C ILE A 3 11.33 -7.20 -6.84
N GLN A 4 11.11 -7.71 -5.63
CA GLN A 4 10.36 -8.94 -5.37
C GLN A 4 8.99 -8.59 -4.79
N ILE A 5 7.94 -9.24 -5.32
CA ILE A 5 6.58 -9.16 -4.77
C ILE A 5 6.35 -10.39 -3.88
N LYS A 6 5.88 -10.19 -2.65
CA LYS A 6 5.44 -11.28 -1.76
C LYS A 6 4.00 -11.05 -1.37
N TYR A 7 3.15 -12.04 -1.60
CA TYR A 7 1.76 -12.01 -1.17
C TYR A 7 1.65 -12.66 0.22
N ILE A 8 1.03 -11.94 1.16
CA ILE A 8 0.82 -12.36 2.54
C ILE A 8 -0.67 -12.71 2.72
N ASP A 9 -0.95 -13.76 3.50
CA ASP A 9 -2.30 -14.19 3.88
C ASP A 9 -3.26 -14.34 2.68
N GLY A 10 -2.76 -14.94 1.60
CA GLY A 10 -3.55 -15.13 0.37
C GLY A 10 -3.84 -13.84 -0.40
N GLY A 11 -2.97 -12.82 -0.26
CA GLY A 11 -3.06 -11.55 -1.00
C GLY A 11 -3.73 -10.41 -0.23
N ILE A 12 -4.03 -10.60 1.06
CA ILE A 12 -4.50 -9.50 1.93
C ILE A 12 -3.39 -8.47 2.12
N GLY A 13 -2.17 -8.94 2.34
CA GLY A 13 -0.96 -8.12 2.36
C GLY A 13 -0.13 -8.32 1.12
N VAL A 14 0.56 -7.26 0.69
CA VAL A 14 1.61 -7.34 -0.33
C VAL A 14 2.87 -6.69 0.20
N GLU A 15 4.01 -7.39 0.10
CA GLU A 15 5.32 -6.76 0.24
C GLU A 15 5.91 -6.50 -1.13
N PHE A 16 6.28 -5.26 -1.33
CA PHE A 16 7.17 -4.81 -2.39
C PHE A 16 8.56 -4.71 -1.74
N VAL A 17 9.49 -5.58 -2.14
CA VAL A 17 10.85 -5.59 -1.58
C VAL A 17 11.86 -5.20 -2.64
N GLY A 18 12.35 -3.96 -2.56
CA GLY A 18 13.37 -3.41 -3.44
C GLY A 18 14.78 -3.74 -2.95
N SER A 19 15.64 -4.17 -3.87
CA SER A 19 17.05 -4.49 -3.58
C SER A 19 17.96 -4.02 -4.71
N GLY A 20 19.18 -3.60 -4.37
CA GLY A 20 20.14 -3.11 -5.36
C GLY A 20 19.72 -1.77 -5.98
N VAL A 21 19.82 -1.65 -7.31
CA VAL A 21 19.39 -0.44 -8.03
C VAL A 21 17.92 -0.59 -8.42
N VAL A 22 17.07 0.24 -7.85
CA VAL A 22 15.63 0.30 -8.19
C VAL A 22 15.34 1.56 -8.98
N THR A 23 14.71 1.41 -10.14
CA THR A 23 14.29 2.52 -11.02
C THR A 23 12.79 2.80 -10.95
N GLY A 24 12.35 3.95 -11.44
CA GLY A 24 10.91 4.23 -11.55
C GLY A 24 10.20 3.28 -12.51
N ALA A 25 10.84 2.92 -13.62
CA ALA A 25 10.34 1.89 -14.53
C ALA A 25 10.07 0.54 -13.85
N ASP A 26 10.96 0.11 -12.93
CA ASP A 26 10.75 -1.11 -12.15
C ASP A 26 9.49 -1.00 -11.28
N ILE A 27 9.31 0.12 -10.57
CA ILE A 27 8.12 0.36 -9.73
C ILE A 27 6.84 0.35 -10.58
N ILE A 28 6.85 1.07 -11.71
CA ILE A 28 5.70 1.16 -12.63
C ILE A 28 5.31 -0.22 -13.17
N ALA A 29 6.29 -1.06 -13.51
CA ALA A 29 6.06 -2.42 -13.97
C ALA A 29 5.49 -3.29 -12.84
N THR A 30 6.05 -3.21 -11.63
CA THR A 30 5.56 -3.95 -10.46
C THR A 30 4.13 -3.54 -10.07
N ASN A 31 3.79 -2.24 -10.07
CA ASN A 31 2.42 -1.79 -9.79
C ASN A 31 1.43 -2.38 -10.81
N LYS A 32 1.80 -2.46 -12.10
CA LYS A 32 0.95 -3.12 -13.11
C LYS A 32 0.72 -4.60 -12.82
N GLU A 33 1.73 -5.31 -12.32
CA GLU A 33 1.61 -6.72 -11.95
C GLU A 33 0.66 -6.90 -10.76
N ILE A 34 0.84 -6.12 -9.70
CA ILE A 34 -0.01 -6.16 -8.49
C ILE A 34 -1.47 -5.84 -8.87
N TYR A 35 -1.72 -4.79 -9.65
CA TYR A 35 -3.08 -4.36 -9.97
C TYR A 35 -3.80 -5.26 -10.98
N ARG A 36 -3.07 -6.11 -11.70
CA ARG A 36 -3.65 -7.14 -12.58
C ARG A 36 -3.91 -8.46 -11.84
N ASN A 37 -3.44 -8.59 -10.61
CA ASN A 37 -3.70 -9.78 -9.81
C ASN A 37 -5.21 -9.91 -9.57
N GLU A 38 -5.77 -11.09 -9.83
CA GLU A 38 -7.20 -11.36 -9.64
C GLU A 38 -7.65 -11.12 -8.19
N ASN A 39 -6.75 -11.22 -7.21
CA ASN A 39 -7.01 -11.00 -5.80
C ASN A 39 -6.77 -9.55 -5.36
N PHE A 40 -6.49 -8.61 -6.28
CA PHE A 40 -6.23 -7.20 -5.94
C PHE A 40 -7.37 -6.57 -5.12
N TYR A 41 -8.63 -6.92 -5.39
CA TYR A 41 -9.79 -6.44 -4.62
C TYR A 41 -9.80 -6.88 -3.15
N ARG A 42 -9.04 -7.92 -2.80
CA ARG A 42 -8.90 -8.44 -1.43
C ARG A 42 -7.74 -7.81 -0.67
N GLN A 43 -6.79 -7.18 -1.38
CA GLN A 43 -5.66 -6.52 -0.76
C GLN A 43 -6.15 -5.42 0.20
N ARG A 44 -5.48 -5.29 1.34
CA ARG A 44 -5.77 -4.29 2.37
C ARG A 44 -4.56 -3.45 2.71
N TYR A 45 -3.36 -3.99 2.57
CA TYR A 45 -2.15 -3.22 2.83
C TYR A 45 -1.02 -3.56 1.87
N GLN A 46 -0.08 -2.64 1.77
CA GLN A 46 1.20 -2.84 1.10
C GLN A 46 2.34 -2.32 1.96
N ILE A 47 3.41 -3.12 2.06
CA ILE A 47 4.69 -2.68 2.63
C ILE A 47 5.65 -2.47 1.48
N VAL A 48 6.15 -1.24 1.31
CA VAL A 48 7.20 -0.91 0.35
C VAL A 48 8.52 -0.83 1.09
N ASP A 49 9.24 -1.95 1.11
CA ASP A 49 10.52 -2.12 1.77
C ASP A 49 11.66 -1.80 0.82
N ARG A 50 12.36 -0.68 1.08
CA ARG A 50 13.50 -0.21 0.27
C ARG A 50 14.81 -0.21 1.06
N THR A 51 14.84 -0.92 2.19
CA THR A 51 16.00 -0.96 3.09
C THR A 51 17.25 -1.52 2.40
N ASN A 52 17.07 -2.47 1.47
CA ASN A 52 18.14 -3.11 0.71
C ASN A 52 18.45 -2.44 -0.64
N CYS A 53 17.88 -1.26 -0.92
CA CYS A 53 18.22 -0.50 -2.13
C CYS A 53 19.60 0.14 -1.98
N SER A 54 20.55 -0.22 -2.86
CA SER A 54 21.84 0.47 -2.95
C SER A 54 21.73 1.80 -3.72
N LYS A 55 20.81 1.90 -4.69
CA LYS A 55 20.46 3.14 -5.37
C LYS A 55 18.96 3.19 -5.66
N TYR A 56 18.39 4.38 -5.57
CA TYR A 56 16.99 4.63 -5.86
C TYR A 56 16.92 5.73 -6.93
N GLN A 57 16.70 5.31 -8.18
CA GLN A 57 16.77 6.14 -9.38
C GLN A 57 15.36 6.34 -9.95
N VAL A 58 14.58 7.20 -9.30
CA VAL A 58 13.22 7.51 -9.72
C VAL A 58 13.16 8.99 -10.07
N SER A 59 12.73 9.28 -11.30
CA SER A 59 12.57 10.66 -11.75
C SER A 59 11.27 11.28 -11.20
N HIS A 60 11.16 12.60 -11.32
CA HIS A 60 9.96 13.32 -10.98
C HIS A 60 8.74 12.85 -11.81
N GLU A 61 8.92 12.72 -13.11
CA GLU A 61 7.89 12.27 -14.05
C GLU A 61 7.45 10.84 -13.75
N GLU A 62 8.37 9.99 -13.27
CA GLU A 62 8.04 8.63 -12.87
C GLU A 62 7.22 8.60 -11.57
N ILE A 63 7.51 9.46 -10.59
CA ILE A 63 6.68 9.60 -9.38
C ILE A 63 5.26 10.03 -9.73
N ILE A 64 5.09 10.97 -10.67
CA ILE A 64 3.76 11.37 -11.16
C ILE A 64 3.01 10.16 -11.75
N LYS A 65 3.69 9.38 -12.61
CA LYS A 65 3.09 8.18 -13.21
C LYS A 65 2.72 7.13 -12.17
N ILE A 66 3.58 6.91 -11.18
CA ILE A 66 3.31 5.98 -10.07
C ILE A 66 2.06 6.44 -9.32
N ALA A 67 2.00 7.73 -8.94
CA ALA A 67 0.83 8.29 -8.26
C ALA A 67 -0.46 8.17 -9.10
N GLU A 68 -0.39 8.34 -10.41
CA GLU A 68 -1.53 8.15 -11.31
C GLU A 68 -1.99 6.69 -11.38
N GLN A 69 -1.07 5.72 -11.40
CA GLN A 69 -1.42 4.30 -11.34
C GLN A 69 -2.17 3.97 -10.05
N ASP A 70 -1.68 4.47 -8.92
CA ASP A 70 -2.27 4.23 -7.60
C ASP A 70 -3.65 4.90 -7.48
N LYS A 71 -3.82 6.11 -8.02
CA LYS A 71 -5.14 6.77 -8.12
C LYS A 71 -6.13 5.97 -8.94
N VAL A 72 -5.70 5.41 -10.08
CA VAL A 72 -6.56 4.58 -10.92
C VAL A 72 -6.93 3.29 -10.19
N ALA A 73 -5.96 2.64 -9.54
CA ALA A 73 -6.16 1.41 -8.78
C ALA A 73 -7.07 1.62 -7.55
N ALA A 74 -6.99 2.77 -6.90
CA ALA A 74 -7.87 3.14 -5.77
C ALA A 74 -9.36 3.20 -6.16
N LYS A 75 -9.69 3.47 -7.43
CA LYS A 75 -11.08 3.39 -7.90
C LYS A 75 -11.64 1.97 -7.84
N THR A 76 -10.78 0.96 -7.91
CA THR A 76 -11.16 -0.46 -7.82
C THR A 76 -11.06 -0.99 -6.38
N ASN A 77 -10.05 -0.58 -5.62
CA ASN A 77 -9.89 -0.97 -4.22
C ASN A 77 -9.43 0.22 -3.37
N PRO A 78 -10.35 1.08 -2.87
CA PRO A 78 -9.98 2.32 -2.17
C PRO A 78 -9.44 2.09 -0.76
N ASN A 79 -9.50 0.87 -0.24
CA ASN A 79 -9.19 0.59 1.17
C ASN A 79 -7.73 0.19 1.41
N ILE A 80 -6.87 0.25 0.40
CA ILE A 80 -5.46 -0.12 0.55
C ILE A 80 -4.73 0.97 1.35
N ILE A 81 -4.01 0.54 2.38
CA ILE A 81 -3.01 1.35 3.08
C ILE A 81 -1.60 1.00 2.63
N ILE A 82 -0.72 1.99 2.50
CA ILE A 82 0.66 1.79 2.05
C ILE A 82 1.65 2.31 3.09
N ALA A 83 2.49 1.41 3.61
CA ALA A 83 3.62 1.79 4.45
C ALA A 83 4.90 1.85 3.61
N LEU A 84 5.50 3.03 3.53
CA LEU A 84 6.71 3.32 2.74
C LEU A 84 7.94 3.34 3.66
N ILE A 85 8.77 2.30 3.64
CA ILE A 85 10.01 2.29 4.42
C ILE A 85 11.09 3.06 3.64
N SER A 86 11.58 4.16 4.22
CA SER A 86 12.53 5.12 3.63
C SER A 86 13.74 5.30 4.55
N THR A 87 14.84 4.64 4.23
CA THR A 87 16.07 4.71 5.06
C THR A 87 16.96 5.89 4.68
N SER A 88 16.82 6.45 3.48
CA SER A 88 17.62 7.60 3.03
C SER A 88 16.80 8.90 2.90
N PRO A 89 17.43 10.08 2.95
CA PRO A 89 16.76 11.35 2.69
C PRO A 89 16.12 11.43 1.30
N LEU A 90 16.78 10.86 0.28
CA LEU A 90 16.25 10.82 -1.09
C LEU A 90 14.95 10.01 -1.17
N GLN A 91 14.93 8.79 -0.58
CA GLN A 91 13.72 7.97 -0.54
C GLN A 91 12.58 8.68 0.19
N TYR A 92 12.89 9.35 1.31
CA TYR A 92 11.90 10.11 2.06
C TYR A 92 11.30 11.25 1.23
N GLY A 93 12.16 12.07 0.59
CA GLY A 93 11.72 13.20 -0.24
C GLY A 93 10.83 12.76 -1.41
N LEU A 94 11.22 11.69 -2.12
CA LEU A 94 10.41 11.14 -3.20
C LEU A 94 9.09 10.54 -2.71
N SER A 95 9.08 9.94 -1.52
CA SER A 95 7.84 9.42 -0.90
C SER A 95 6.88 10.54 -0.51
N ARG A 96 7.39 11.68 -0.01
CA ARG A 96 6.58 12.88 0.24
C ARG A 96 6.02 13.47 -1.05
N MET A 97 6.82 13.50 -2.11
CA MET A 97 6.37 13.95 -3.42
C MET A 97 5.27 13.04 -3.99
N TYR A 98 5.43 11.73 -3.88
CA TYR A 98 4.39 10.75 -4.20
C TYR A 98 3.09 11.02 -3.40
N GLN A 99 3.17 11.19 -2.07
CA GLN A 99 2.01 11.50 -1.24
C GLN A 99 1.29 12.77 -1.71
N ALA A 100 2.03 13.82 -2.05
CA ALA A 100 1.46 15.06 -2.57
C ALA A 100 0.75 14.87 -3.91
N TYR A 101 1.27 14.01 -4.79
CA TYR A 101 0.63 13.71 -6.07
C TYR A 101 -0.58 12.79 -5.93
N VAL A 102 -0.55 11.79 -5.05
CA VAL A 102 -1.67 10.89 -4.80
C VAL A 102 -2.85 11.64 -4.18
N GLY A 103 -2.57 12.53 -3.23
CA GLY A 103 -3.61 13.28 -2.51
C GLY A 103 -4.45 12.39 -1.59
N ASP A 104 -5.51 12.96 -1.02
CA ASP A 104 -6.30 12.32 0.04
C ASP A 104 -7.36 11.33 -0.49
N ASP A 105 -7.67 11.37 -1.79
CA ASP A 105 -8.76 10.59 -2.41
C ASP A 105 -8.35 9.18 -2.88
N ALA A 106 -7.10 8.77 -2.64
CA ALA A 106 -6.57 7.49 -3.09
C ALA A 106 -6.05 6.66 -1.90
N PHE A 107 -4.87 6.03 -2.00
CA PHE A 107 -4.37 5.18 -0.93
C PHE A 107 -3.84 5.99 0.25
N LEU A 108 -4.36 5.68 1.45
CA LEU A 108 -3.79 6.20 2.69
C LEU A 108 -2.37 5.65 2.84
N SER A 109 -1.39 6.54 2.98
CA SER A 109 0.02 6.13 3.05
C SER A 109 0.78 6.86 4.13
N GLU A 110 1.80 6.20 4.69
CA GLU A 110 2.69 6.77 5.69
C GLU A 110 4.14 6.31 5.48
N ILE A 111 5.10 7.15 5.90
CA ILE A 111 6.54 6.94 5.69
C ILE A 111 7.23 6.57 7.01
N PHE A 112 7.99 5.49 6.99
CA PHE A 112 8.70 4.96 8.16
C PHE A 112 10.20 4.86 7.93
N ARG A 113 10.97 4.90 9.01
CA ARG A 113 12.41 4.62 8.98
C ARG A 113 12.74 3.13 9.11
N ASP A 114 11.84 2.38 9.74
CA ASP A 114 12.04 0.98 10.07
C ASP A 114 10.75 0.17 9.86
N ARG A 115 10.94 -1.13 9.66
CA ARG A 115 9.85 -2.09 9.42
C ARG A 115 8.91 -2.25 10.61
N LYS A 116 9.44 -2.29 11.83
CA LYS A 116 8.62 -2.52 13.03
C LYS A 116 7.59 -1.42 13.23
N SER A 117 7.98 -0.17 13.00
CA SER A 117 7.07 0.98 13.04
C SER A 117 6.00 0.92 11.94
N ALA A 118 6.38 0.52 10.72
CA ALA A 118 5.47 0.35 9.60
C ALA A 118 4.40 -0.72 9.88
N GLU A 119 4.82 -1.89 10.37
CA GLU A 119 3.94 -3.01 10.71
C GLU A 119 2.95 -2.62 11.82
N LYS A 120 3.44 -1.97 12.88
CA LYS A 120 2.59 -1.48 13.96
C LYS A 120 1.51 -0.52 13.44
N TRP A 121 1.89 0.42 12.57
CA TRP A 121 0.92 1.35 11.98
C TRP A 121 -0.11 0.62 11.11
N ILE A 122 0.32 -0.34 10.28
CA ILE A 122 -0.59 -1.17 9.48
C ILE A 122 -1.61 -1.86 10.38
N GLU A 123 -1.17 -2.52 11.45
CA GLU A 123 -2.08 -3.18 12.40
C GLU A 123 -3.11 -2.21 12.99
N GLU A 124 -2.68 -1.01 13.37
CA GLU A 124 -3.56 0.03 13.91
C GLU A 124 -4.57 0.53 12.88
N GLN A 125 -4.16 0.73 11.62
CA GLN A 125 -5.07 1.16 10.56
C GLN A 125 -6.04 0.06 10.14
N LEU A 126 -5.59 -1.19 10.04
CA LEU A 126 -6.47 -2.32 9.73
C LEU A 126 -7.55 -2.50 10.79
N LYS A 127 -7.22 -2.30 12.07
CA LYS A 127 -8.21 -2.30 13.17
C LYS A 127 -9.26 -1.20 13.02
N LYS A 128 -8.90 -0.03 12.47
CA LYS A 128 -9.84 1.07 12.19
C LYS A 128 -10.70 0.84 10.95
N GLN A 129 -10.15 0.17 9.93
CA GLN A 129 -10.86 -0.17 8.70
C GLN A 129 -11.85 -1.32 8.87
N LEU A 130 -11.59 -2.23 9.81
CA LEU A 130 -12.58 -3.20 10.23
C LEU A 130 -13.70 -2.43 10.95
N PRO A 131 -14.94 -2.40 10.41
CA PRO A 131 -16.05 -1.89 11.21
C PRO A 131 -16.10 -2.72 12.48
N ASP A 132 -16.36 -2.07 13.62
CA ASP A 132 -16.63 -2.74 14.89
C ASP A 132 -17.53 -3.94 14.60
N ILE A 133 -16.98 -5.15 14.65
CA ILE A 133 -17.80 -6.35 14.67
C ILE A 133 -18.61 -6.16 15.94
N ILE A 134 -19.88 -5.81 15.79
CA ILE A 134 -20.82 -5.73 16.90
C ILE A 134 -20.72 -7.09 17.60
N ARG A 135 -19.97 -7.13 18.70
CA ARG A 135 -20.00 -8.24 19.64
C ARG A 135 -21.40 -8.22 20.22
N ASN A 136 -22.32 -8.90 19.55
CA ASN A 136 -23.64 -9.15 20.11
C ASN A 136 -23.41 -10.12 21.27
N LYS A 137 -23.33 -9.58 22.50
CA LYS A 137 -22.99 -10.31 23.73
C LYS A 137 -23.98 -11.45 24.05
N THR A 138 -25.05 -11.58 23.27
CA THR A 138 -26.17 -12.47 23.57
C THR A 138 -26.18 -13.77 22.75
N THR A 139 -25.49 -13.88 21.60
CA THR A 139 -25.68 -15.05 20.70
C THR A 139 -24.43 -15.70 20.11
N GLY A 140 -23.22 -15.13 20.28
CA GLY A 140 -21.97 -15.80 19.88
C GLY A 140 -21.82 -16.13 18.38
N LYS A 141 -22.67 -15.59 17.50
CA LYS A 141 -22.57 -15.79 16.04
C LYS A 141 -21.96 -14.56 15.36
N ILE A 142 -21.06 -14.83 14.40
CA ILE A 142 -20.50 -13.84 13.48
C ILE A 142 -21.60 -13.46 12.48
N VAL A 143 -21.97 -12.18 12.43
CA VAL A 143 -22.83 -11.63 11.37
C VAL A 143 -21.97 -10.69 10.54
N THR A 144 -21.60 -11.10 9.34
CA THR A 144 -20.91 -10.24 8.38
C THR A 144 -21.94 -9.35 7.68
N SER A 145 -22.10 -8.10 8.13
CA SER A 145 -22.69 -7.07 7.29
C SER A 145 -21.57 -6.37 6.52
N LEU A 146 -21.47 -6.63 5.22
CA LEU A 146 -20.72 -5.75 4.32
C LEU A 146 -21.28 -4.33 4.44
N PRO A 147 -20.44 -3.28 4.40
CA PRO A 147 -20.93 -1.90 4.41
C PRO A 147 -21.83 -1.69 3.19
N LYS A 148 -23.05 -1.22 3.43
CA LYS A 148 -23.95 -0.75 2.38
C LYS A 148 -23.30 0.50 1.77
N ASN A 149 -22.85 0.39 0.53
CA ASN A 149 -22.50 1.54 -0.30
C ASN A 149 -23.72 2.46 -0.41
N ASN A 150 -23.69 3.58 0.31
CA ASN A 150 -24.59 4.70 0.08
C ASN A 150 -23.84 5.73 -0.77
N TYR A 151 -23.87 5.55 -2.09
CA TYR A 151 -23.63 6.66 -3.01
C TYR A 151 -25.00 7.26 -3.34
N ARG A 152 -25.19 8.52 -2.92
CA ARG A 152 -26.17 9.44 -3.49
C ARG A 152 -25.47 10.29 -4.51
#